data_AF-A0A0D7F4S3-F1
#
_entry.id   AF-A0A0D7F4S3-F1
#
_cell.length_a   1.000
_cell.length_b   1.000
_cell.length_c   1.000
_cell.angle_alpha   90.00
_cell.angle_beta   90.00
_cell.angle_gamma   90.00
#
_symmetry.space_group_name_H-M   'P 1'
#
loop_
_entity.id
_entity.type
_entity.pdbx_description
1 polymer ?
#
loop_
_entity_poly.entity_id
_entity_poly.type
_entity_poly.pdbx_seq_one_letter_code
_entity_poly.pdbx_strand_id
1 'polypeptide(L)'
;MGINIGNYTFDGIYSSPAHLADRSGVYAVLGATMTGQKVVDIGESGWIRTRIQAHDRAPAWARQGLPLSYAALYCDETSRMRIERELRARFNPPCGDR
;
A
#
# COMPACT_ATOMS: atom_id res chain seq x y z
N MET A 1 13.09 7.58 1.05
CA MET A 1 12.68 7.77 2.45
C MET A 1 11.82 6.56 2.82
N GLY A 2 11.60 6.29 4.10
CA GLY A 2 10.81 5.13 4.50
C GLY A 2 9.72 5.54 5.48
N ILE A 3 8.63 4.77 5.49
CA ILE A 3 7.57 4.90 6.49
C ILE A 3 7.40 3.57 7.23
N ASN A 4 7.22 3.66 8.54
CA ASN A 4 6.88 2.49 9.35
C ASN A 4 5.37 2.25 9.31
N ILE A 5 4.98 1.10 8.78
CA ILE A 5 3.59 0.62 8.77
C ILE A 5 3.56 -0.68 9.56
N GLY A 6 2.98 -0.61 10.76
CA GLY A 6 3.05 -1.70 11.72
C GLY A 6 4.48 -1.92 12.20
N ASN A 7 5.01 -3.13 11.98
CA ASN A 7 6.37 -3.50 12.37
C ASN A 7 7.35 -3.50 11.19
N TYR A 8 6.94 -3.00 10.03
CA TYR A 8 7.72 -3.06 8.80
C TYR A 8 8.00 -1.66 8.26
N THR A 9 9.20 -1.47 7.71
CA THR A 9 9.61 -0.22 7.08
C THR A 9 9.39 -0.32 5.58
N PHE A 10 8.41 0.41 5.07
CA PHE A 10 8.09 0.50 3.66
C PHE A 10 8.94 1.60 3.00
N ASP A 11 9.32 1.36 1.76
CA ASP A 11 9.95 2.33 0.86
C ASP A 11 8.86 3.24 0.26
N GLY A 12 8.94 4.55 0.53
CA GLY A 12 7.87 5.51 0.27
C GLY A 12 8.11 6.84 0.99
N ILE A 13 7.22 7.82 1.03
CA ILE A 13 5.82 7.96 0.63
C ILE A 13 5.82 8.64 -0.75
N TYR A 14 5.52 7.91 -1.81
CA TYR A 14 5.52 8.48 -3.16
C TYR A 14 4.14 9.02 -3.54
N SER A 15 4.07 10.20 -4.14
CA SER A 15 2.83 10.76 -4.68
C SER A 15 2.35 10.05 -5.95
N SER A 16 3.23 9.30 -6.61
CA SER A 16 2.92 8.54 -7.83
C SER A 16 3.46 7.12 -7.73
N PRO A 17 2.69 6.11 -8.19
CA PRO A 17 3.16 4.72 -8.22
C PRO A 17 4.31 4.51 -9.19
N ALA A 18 4.56 5.44 -10.13
CA ALA A 18 5.67 5.37 -11.07
C ALA A 18 7.06 5.36 -10.39
N HIS A 19 7.15 5.86 -9.15
CA HIS A 19 8.38 5.85 -8.37
C HIS A 19 8.63 4.52 -7.63
N LEU A 20 7.65 3.61 -7.62
CA LEU A 20 7.83 2.29 -7.03
C LEU A 20 8.55 1.36 -8.00
N ALA A 21 9.38 0.48 -7.46
CA ALA A 21 9.99 -0.58 -8.24
C ALA A 21 8.95 -1.65 -8.57
N ASP A 22 9.02 -2.18 -9.79
CA ASP A 22 8.13 -3.25 -10.23
C ASP A 22 8.66 -4.61 -9.76
N ARG A 23 8.58 -4.82 -8.45
CA ARG A 23 9.12 -5.99 -7.75
C ARG A 23 8.05 -6.64 -6.88
N SER A 24 8.33 -7.87 -6.46
CA SER A 24 7.48 -8.61 -5.52
C SER A 24 7.49 -7.96 -4.14
N GLY A 25 6.31 -7.92 -3.50
CA GLY A 25 6.17 -7.48 -2.13
C GLY A 25 4.75 -7.06 -1.75
N VAL A 26 4.66 -6.25 -0.69
CA VAL A 26 3.42 -5.66 -0.17
C VAL A 26 3.41 -4.18 -0.50
N TYR A 27 2.28 -3.65 -0.93
CA TYR A 27 2.07 -2.22 -1.08
C TYR A 27 1.04 -1.70 -0.10
N ALA A 28 1.22 -0.45 0.32
CA ALA A 28 0.28 0.30 1.13
C ALA A 28 -0.12 1.58 0.39
N VAL A 29 -1.42 1.81 0.30
CA VAL A 29 -2.01 3.06 -0.16
C VAL A 29 -2.38 3.87 1.08
N LEU A 30 -1.82 5.07 1.16
CA LEU A 30 -1.98 5.98 2.28
C LEU A 30 -2.75 7.22 1.81
N GLY A 31 -3.66 7.71 2.65
CA GLY A 31 -4.33 9.00 2.47
C GLY A 31 -3.75 10.02 3.43
N ALA A 32 -3.29 11.16 2.94
CA ALA A 32 -2.86 12.27 3.77
C ALA A 32 -4.07 12.93 4.45
N THR A 33 -4.01 13.08 5.77
CA THR A 33 -5.02 13.70 6.63
C THR A 33 -4.39 14.82 7.45
N MET A 34 -5.20 15.66 8.09
CA MET A 34 -4.69 16.76 8.93
C MET A 34 -3.82 16.28 10.11
N THR A 35 -4.02 15.04 10.56
CA THR A 35 -3.32 14.46 11.73
C THR A 35 -2.19 13.50 11.33
N GLY A 36 -1.92 13.31 10.03
CA GLY A 36 -0.89 12.40 9.53
C GLY A 36 -1.39 11.55 8.36
N GLN A 37 -0.95 10.29 8.29
CA GLN A 37 -1.29 9.38 7.21
C GLN A 37 -2.23 8.27 7.67
N LYS A 38 -3.30 8.05 6.92
CA LYS A 38 -4.25 6.97 7.14
C LYS A 38 -4.01 5.85 6.13
N VAL A 39 -3.99 4.61 6.58
CA VAL A 39 -3.97 3.45 5.68
C VAL A 39 -5.33 3.31 4.98
N VAL A 40 -5.34 3.43 3.66
CA VAL A 40 -6.53 3.31 2.82
C VAL A 40 -6.68 1.88 2.30
N ASP A 41 -5.58 1.28 1.84
CA ASP A 41 -5.56 -0.10 1.35
C ASP A 41 -4.17 -0.72 1.57
N ILE A 42 -4.16 -2.04 1.72
CA ILE A 42 -2.95 -2.85 1.77
C ILE A 42 -3.18 -4.06 0.89
N GLY A 43 -2.24 -4.33 -0.01
CA GLY A 43 -2.29 -5.51 -0.85
C GLY A 43 -0.90 -6.02 -1.16
N GLU A 44 -0.84 -7.20 -1.78
CA GLU A 44 0.42 -7.83 -2.19
C GLU A 44 0.42 -8.10 -3.69
N SER A 45 1.61 -8.13 -4.28
CA SER A 45 1.80 -8.41 -5.71
C SER A 45 3.20 -8.91 -5.99
N GLY A 46 3.35 -9.72 -7.05
CA GLY A 46 4.65 -10.02 -7.66
C GLY A 46 5.27 -8.84 -8.42
N TRP A 47 4.43 -7.87 -8.82
CA TRP A 47 4.79 -6.66 -9.57
C TRP A 47 4.00 -5.48 -9.02
N ILE A 48 4.54 -4.81 -7.99
CA ILE A 48 3.82 -3.78 -7.25
C ILE A 48 3.41 -2.58 -8.13
N ARG A 49 4.36 -2.02 -8.90
CA ARG A 49 4.11 -0.83 -9.71
C ARG A 49 2.99 -1.09 -10.71
N THR A 50 3.11 -2.17 -11.48
CA THR A 50 2.10 -2.56 -12.48
C THR A 50 0.74 -2.80 -11.82
N ARG A 51 0.71 -3.47 -10.67
CA ARG A 51 -0.53 -3.76 -9.95
C ARG A 51 -1.24 -2.50 -9.46
N ILE A 52 -0.52 -1.53 -8.90
CA ILE A 52 -1.13 -0.29 -8.40
C ILE A 52 -1.64 0.58 -9.57
N GLN A 53 -0.88 0.65 -10.66
CA GLN A 53 -1.26 1.43 -11.86
C GLN A 53 -2.51 0.89 -12.54
N ALA A 54 -2.64 -0.44 -12.62
CA ALA A 54 -3.78 -1.12 -13.23
C ALA A 54 -4.86 -1.53 -12.22
N HIS A 55 -4.85 -1.00 -10.99
CA HIS A 55 -5.71 -1.54 -9.95
C HIS A 55 -7.17 -1.14 -10.13
N ASP A 56 -8.07 -2.12 -10.18
CA ASP A 56 -9.53 -1.91 -10.22
C ASP A 56 -10.09 -1.10 -9.03
N ARG A 57 -9.31 -0.98 -7.94
CA ARG A 57 -9.68 -0.28 -6.70
C ARG A 57 -9.20 1.16 -6.69
N ALA A 58 -8.44 1.62 -7.69
CA ALA A 58 -8.00 3.00 -7.78
C ALA A 58 -9.17 4.02 -7.67
N PRO A 59 -10.34 3.79 -8.29
CA PRO A 59 -11.51 4.64 -8.06
C PRO A 59 -12.04 4.61 -6.62
N ALA A 60 -11.92 3.48 -5.92
CA ALA A 60 -12.33 3.36 -4.51
C ALA A 60 -11.39 4.14 -3.58
N TRP A 61 -10.08 4.12 -3.85
CA TRP A 61 -9.12 4.93 -3.11
C TRP A 61 -9.35 6.43 -3.35
N ALA A 62 -9.58 6.83 -4.61
CA ALA A 62 -9.87 8.22 -4.96
C ALA A 62 -11.14 8.75 -4.27
N ARG A 63 -12.15 7.90 -4.08
CA ARG A 63 -13.38 8.24 -3.34
C ARG A 63 -13.16 8.58 -1.86
N GLN A 64 -11.99 8.29 -1.29
CA GLN A 64 -11.65 8.76 0.06
C GLN A 64 -11.52 10.28 0.14
N GLY A 65 -11.31 10.97 -0.99
CA GLY A 65 -11.17 12.43 -1.02
C GLY A 65 -9.88 12.95 -0.37
N LEU A 66 -8.87 12.09 -0.24
CA LEU A 66 -7.58 12.41 0.36
C LEU A 66 -6.47 12.37 -0.69
N PRO A 67 -5.43 13.23 -0.58
CA PRO A 67 -4.22 13.06 -1.37
C PRO A 67 -3.60 11.69 -1.09
N LEU A 68 -3.53 10.87 -2.14
CA LEU A 68 -3.02 9.50 -2.02
C LEU A 68 -1.49 9.49 -2.10
N SER A 69 -0.91 8.54 -1.40
CA SER A 69 0.50 8.22 -1.49
C SER A 69 0.73 6.74 -1.39
N TYR A 70 1.84 6.28 -1.96
CA TYR A 70 2.13 4.87 -2.16
C TYR A 70 3.45 4.52 -1.49
N ALA A 71 3.44 3.40 -0.77
CA ALA A 71 4.64 2.83 -0.17
C ALA A 71 4.69 1.33 -0.49
N ALA A 72 5.89 0.78 -0.59
CA ALA A 72 6.10 -0.63 -0.89
C ALA A 72 7.13 -1.28 0.04
N LEU A 73 6.88 -2.52 0.42
CA LEU A 73 7.81 -3.39 1.13
C LEU A 73 8.16 -4.55 0.21
N TYR A 74 9.36 -4.53 -0.36
CA TYR A 74 9.81 -5.57 -1.27
C TYR A 74 10.22 -6.84 -0.52
N CYS A 75 9.61 -7.96 -0.86
CA CYS A 75 9.86 -9.25 -0.22
C CYS A 75 9.44 -10.42 -1.13
N ASP A 76 9.83 -11.63 -0.76
CA ASP A 76 9.43 -12.85 -1.45
C ASP A 76 7.93 -13.15 -1.29
N GLU A 77 7.45 -14.12 -2.08
CA GLU A 77 6.04 -14.51 -2.12
C GLU A 77 5.50 -14.99 -0.76
N THR A 78 6.26 -15.78 -0.02
CA THR A 78 5.81 -16.33 1.26
C THR A 78 5.69 -15.21 2.29
N SER A 79 6.70 -14.33 2.32
CA SER A 79 6.75 -13.17 3.19
C SER A 79 5.62 -12.18 2.89
N ARG A 80 5.38 -11.82 1.62
CA ARG A 80 4.36 -10.82 1.28
C ARG A 80 2.95 -11.27 1.66
N MET A 81 2.61 -12.55 1.50
CA MET A 81 1.30 -13.09 1.91
C MET A 81 1.09 -13.03 3.41
N ARG A 82 2.13 -13.34 4.20
CA ARG A 82 2.05 -13.27 5.66
C ARG A 82 1.92 -11.82 6.13
N ILE A 83 2.74 -10.94 5.59
CA ILE A 83 2.80 -9.52 5.99
C ILE A 83 1.50 -8.80 5.61
N GLU A 84 0.98 -9.03 4.41
CA GLU A 84 -0.28 -8.44 3.96
C GLU A 84 -1.43 -8.82 4.89
N ARG A 85 -1.57 -10.11 5.24
CA ARG A 85 -2.61 -10.58 6.16
C ARG A 85 -2.46 -9.96 7.54
N GLU A 86 -1.24 -9.92 8.08
CA GLU A 86 -0.94 -9.31 9.39
C GLU A 86 -1.34 -7.82 9.40
N LEU A 87 -0.93 -7.08 8.38
CA LEU A 87 -1.20 -5.66 8.30
C LEU A 87 -2.69 -5.37 8.05
N ARG A 88 -3.37 -6.15 7.20
CA ARG A 88 -4.82 -6.02 7.01
C ARG A 88 -5.59 -6.30 8.30
N ALA A 89 -5.21 -7.33 9.05
CA ALA A 89 -5.82 -7.63 10.35
C ALA A 89 -5.59 -6.51 11.37
N ARG A 90 -4.42 -5.88 11.36
CA ARG A 90 -4.07 -4.79 12.28
C ARG A 90 -4.73 -3.46 11.92
N PHE A 91 -4.77 -3.10 10.65
CA PHE A 91 -5.22 -1.78 10.19
C PHE A 91 -6.67 -1.76 9.70
N ASN A 92 -7.24 -2.93 9.38
CA ASN A 92 -8.59 -3.10 8.84
C ASN A 92 -8.94 -2.04 7.78
N PRO A 93 -8.20 -2.00 6.65
CA PRO A 93 -8.29 -0.92 5.70
C PRO A 93 -9.71 -0.82 5.09
N PRO A 94 -10.24 0.40 4.91
CA PRO A 94 -11.61 0.63 4.41
C PRO A 94 -11.77 0.20 2.95
N CYS A 95 -10.68 0.07 2.21
CA CYS A 95 -10.67 -0.49 0.88
C CYS A 95 -10.02 -1.87 0.90
N GLY A 96 -10.54 -2.73 0.03
CA GLY A 96 -9.87 -3.96 -0.33
C GLY A 96 -10.49 -5.25 0.19
N ASP A 97 -11.72 -5.19 0.70
CA ASP A 97 -12.52 -6.39 0.94
C ASP A 97 -12.51 -7.29 -0.30
N ARG A 98 -12.34 -8.58 -0.03
CA ARG A 98 -12.17 -9.63 -1.02
C ARG A 98 -13.28 -10.64 -0.85
#